data_AF-R0M579-F1
#
_entry.id   AF-R0M579-F1
#
_cell.length_a   1.000
_cell.length_b   1.000
_cell.length_c   1.000
_cell.angle_alpha   90.00
_cell.angle_beta   90.00
_cell.angle_gamma   90.00
#
_symmetry.space_group_name_H-M   'P 1'
#
loop_
_entity.id
_entity.type
_entity.pdbx_description
1 polymer ?
#
loop_
_entity_poly.entity_id
_entity_poly.type
_entity_poly.pdbx_seq_one_letter_code
_entity_poly.pdbx_strand_id
1 'polypeptide(L)'
;MAFGDELELMMVIKEEDREGNYYDRVDCDRGDNQKGGDTNLPHSNHNPSHLPHKPHYKLYCGSENVIGKTPFSFVEYARYMVETSTLIPFNENSIDTVEENILMRINEIHKSLPENVDLIMIPCFFNLKFKNFYDTVPLVDDVTYSLNFPFNGITRHKRFVSFTENIRNRRGRKIEGYVEIMRDKKTKEKSILIDSMGQGMGCCGLQITIQGKTIKDTKYLYDMMGVFAPLGLRLSRGTPLASGRLLKSETRWEMLEMSVDCRKDHERDKDDGEGSSKVEGENKDEGKDEDNGKDVNSSKKIKNTLPSSPPSNLYIPKSRFSPIDYFISDHQNFNLDYNDIYAPLNKKAYSKLRKEKVDKKISKHVSSLFVRDPMVSYSDVNEGEDEGSDEIQIGDPLDSKSLLRMPLLT
;
A
#
# COMPACT_ATOMS: atom_id res chain seq x y z
N MET A 1 22.06 -10.79 -15.95
CA MET A 1 21.11 -10.45 -14.85
C MET A 1 19.81 -10.10 -15.56
N ALA A 2 18.65 -10.44 -15.01
CA ALA A 2 17.39 -10.05 -15.65
C ALA A 2 16.69 -9.01 -14.77
N PHE A 3 16.00 -8.06 -15.39
CA PHE A 3 15.18 -7.10 -14.68
C PHE A 3 13.93 -6.73 -15.48
N GLY A 4 12.88 -6.31 -14.80
CA GLY A 4 11.64 -5.83 -15.41
C GLY A 4 11.16 -4.59 -14.68
N ASP A 5 10.45 -3.73 -15.40
CA ASP A 5 9.78 -2.57 -14.84
C ASP A 5 8.27 -2.83 -14.71
N GLU A 6 7.66 -2.20 -13.72
CA GLU A 6 6.21 -2.13 -13.53
C GLU A 6 5.85 -0.66 -13.36
N LEU A 7 4.95 -0.17 -14.22
CA LEU A 7 4.56 1.22 -14.28
C LEU A 7 3.06 1.36 -14.07
N GLU A 8 2.69 2.19 -13.11
CA GLU A 8 1.29 2.53 -12.83
C GLU A 8 0.93 3.88 -13.44
N LEU A 9 -0.22 3.95 -14.10
CA LEU A 9 -0.73 5.12 -14.80
C LEU A 9 -2.14 5.46 -14.32
N MET A 10 -2.47 6.75 -14.28
CA MET A 10 -3.84 7.20 -14.03
C MET A 10 -4.52 7.56 -15.35
N MET A 11 -5.77 7.12 -15.51
CA MET A 11 -6.67 7.58 -16.56
C MET A 11 -7.36 8.87 -16.10
N VAL A 12 -7.26 9.92 -16.92
CA VAL A 12 -7.90 11.21 -16.65
C VAL A 12 -8.78 11.63 -17.81
N ILE A 13 -9.96 12.14 -17.49
CA ILE A 13 -10.88 12.72 -18.45
C ILE A 13 -10.81 14.23 -18.37
N LYS A 14 -10.70 14.88 -19.52
CA LYS A 14 -10.83 16.33 -19.62
C LYS A 14 -12.31 16.65 -19.81
N GLU A 15 -12.94 17.26 -18.80
CA GLU A 15 -14.29 17.82 -18.99
C GLU A 15 -14.15 19.21 -19.60
N GLU A 16 -14.85 19.42 -20.73
CA GLU A 16 -15.20 20.76 -21.18
C GLU A 16 -16.39 21.22 -20.33
N ASP A 17 -16.27 22.39 -19.68
CA ASP A 17 -17.38 22.95 -18.91
C ASP A 17 -18.61 23.07 -19.81
N ARG A 18 -19.62 22.22 -19.58
CA ARG A 18 -20.96 22.50 -20.12
C ARG A 18 -21.43 23.78 -19.43
N GLU A 19 -21.67 24.85 -20.20
CA GLU A 19 -22.31 26.07 -19.70
C GLU A 19 -23.54 25.68 -18.85
N GLY A 20 -23.48 25.85 -17.52
CA GLY A 20 -24.68 25.72 -16.69
C GLY A 20 -24.55 25.15 -15.27
N ASN A 21 -23.45 24.53 -14.84
CA ASN A 21 -23.39 23.91 -13.51
C ASN A 21 -22.32 24.51 -12.59
N TYR A 22 -22.40 25.82 -12.35
CA TYR A 22 -21.73 26.45 -11.22
C TYR A 22 -22.62 26.37 -9.98
N TYR A 23 -22.69 25.19 -9.37
CA TYR A 23 -23.14 25.04 -7.98
C TYR A 23 -21.94 24.73 -7.09
N ASP A 24 -20.98 25.66 -7.04
CA ASP A 24 -20.16 25.81 -5.84
C ASP A 24 -21.06 26.47 -4.78
N ARG A 25 -21.80 25.64 -4.04
CA ARG A 25 -22.47 26.06 -2.80
C ARG A 25 -21.88 25.31 -1.62
N VAL A 26 -20.98 26.04 -0.94
CA VAL A 26 -20.83 26.12 0.51
C VAL A 26 -20.54 24.81 1.23
N ASP A 27 -19.26 24.56 1.48
CA ASP A 27 -18.81 23.65 2.54
C ASP A 27 -17.67 24.30 3.34
N CYS A 28 -17.98 25.47 3.89
CA CYS A 28 -17.29 26.08 5.02
C CYS A 28 -18.25 27.09 5.66
N ASP A 29 -18.28 27.13 6.98
CA ASP A 29 -19.09 28.00 7.85
C ASP A 29 -20.55 27.59 8.09
N ARG A 30 -20.72 26.52 8.89
CA ARG A 30 -21.81 26.48 9.88
C ARG A 30 -21.21 26.52 11.27
N GLY A 31 -21.19 27.71 11.87
CA GLY A 31 -20.89 27.91 13.28
C GLY A 31 -20.19 29.24 13.58
N ASP A 32 -20.90 30.37 13.42
CA ASP A 32 -21.15 31.29 14.54
C ASP A 32 -21.88 32.56 14.09
N ASN A 33 -22.95 32.87 14.84
CA ASN A 33 -23.76 34.05 14.66
C ASN A 33 -23.11 35.27 15.37
N GLN A 34 -23.14 36.41 14.65
CA GLN A 34 -23.16 37.79 15.15
C GLN A 34 -21.92 38.36 15.87
N LYS A 35 -21.31 39.40 15.27
CA LYS A 35 -21.50 40.82 15.63
C LYS A 35 -20.74 41.75 14.67
N GLY A 36 -21.39 42.87 14.34
CA GLY A 36 -20.97 43.80 13.29
C GLY A 36 -19.74 44.66 13.58
N GLY A 37 -19.25 45.29 12.51
CA GLY A 37 -18.23 46.33 12.53
C GLY A 37 -17.98 46.84 11.12
N ASP A 38 -18.34 48.10 10.89
CA ASP A 38 -18.03 48.91 9.71
C ASP A 38 -16.55 48.85 9.32
N THR A 39 -16.26 48.57 8.05
CA THR A 39 -15.12 49.20 7.35
C THR A 39 -15.43 49.36 5.86
N ASN A 40 -15.57 50.62 5.45
CA ASN A 40 -15.56 51.07 4.06
C ASN A 40 -14.30 50.56 3.32
N LEU A 41 -14.49 49.77 2.27
CA LEU A 41 -13.49 49.51 1.24
C LEU A 41 -14.10 49.87 -0.12
N PRO A 42 -13.34 50.52 -1.03
CA PRO A 42 -13.88 51.04 -2.27
C PRO A 42 -14.36 49.92 -3.20
N HIS A 43 -15.60 50.03 -3.67
CA HIS A 43 -16.16 49.16 -4.69
C HIS A 43 -15.38 49.32 -6.01
N SER A 44 -14.49 48.38 -6.34
CA SER A 44 -14.03 48.21 -7.71
C SER A 44 -15.12 47.49 -8.50
N ASN A 45 -15.85 48.22 -9.34
CA ASN A 45 -16.68 47.63 -10.39
C ASN A 45 -15.76 46.99 -11.44
N HIS A 46 -15.35 45.75 -11.21
CA HIS A 46 -14.87 44.87 -12.27
C HIS A 46 -15.94 43.84 -12.59
N ASN A 47 -16.52 44.00 -13.77
CA ASN A 47 -17.35 42.99 -14.43
C ASN A 47 -16.60 41.65 -14.45
N PRO A 48 -17.13 40.56 -13.88
CA PRO A 48 -16.51 39.24 -13.97
C PRO A 48 -16.92 38.57 -15.28
N SER A 49 -16.71 39.24 -16.41
CA SER A 49 -16.93 38.64 -17.73
C SER A 49 -15.56 38.27 -18.31
N HIS A 50 -15.31 36.96 -18.42
CA HIS A 50 -14.14 36.29 -18.98
C HIS A 50 -12.94 36.08 -18.05
N LEU A 51 -13.13 35.29 -16.98
CA LEU A 51 -12.05 34.38 -16.59
C LEU A 51 -11.99 33.26 -17.64
N PRO A 52 -10.82 32.98 -18.25
CA PRO A 52 -10.71 31.92 -19.25
C PRO A 52 -11.14 30.59 -18.64
N HIS A 53 -12.01 29.85 -19.34
CA HIS A 53 -12.46 28.50 -18.98
C HIS A 53 -11.23 27.63 -18.69
N LYS A 54 -11.04 27.25 -17.42
CA LYS A 54 -9.92 26.41 -17.03
C LYS A 54 -10.36 24.97 -17.21
N PRO A 55 -9.69 24.16 -18.05
CA PRO A 55 -10.05 22.76 -18.19
C PRO A 55 -9.92 22.06 -16.82
N HIS A 56 -10.95 21.30 -16.47
CA HIS A 56 -10.99 20.51 -15.24
C HIS A 56 -10.72 19.05 -15.59
N TYR A 57 -9.63 18.50 -15.05
CA TYR A 57 -9.34 17.06 -15.15
C TYR A 57 -10.01 16.32 -14.01
N LYS A 58 -10.62 15.18 -14.33
CA LYS A 58 -11.14 14.22 -13.35
C LYS A 58 -10.50 12.85 -13.56
N LEU A 59 -10.48 12.05 -12.51
CA LEU A 59 -10.07 10.66 -12.54
C LEU A 59 -11.15 9.82 -13.23
N TYR A 60 -10.84 9.23 -14.37
CA TYR A 60 -11.77 8.39 -15.12
C TYR A 60 -11.82 6.99 -14.51
N CYS A 61 -12.89 6.68 -13.79
CA CYS A 61 -13.08 5.37 -13.15
C CYS A 61 -13.66 4.37 -14.16
N GLY A 62 -12.82 3.74 -14.95
CA GLY A 62 -13.25 2.81 -16.01
C GLY A 62 -12.19 1.79 -16.42
N SER A 63 -11.35 1.34 -15.50
CA SER A 63 -10.26 0.39 -15.76
C SER A 63 -10.74 -0.91 -16.41
N GLU A 64 -11.97 -1.34 -16.15
CA GLU A 64 -12.57 -2.52 -16.81
C GLU A 64 -12.67 -2.38 -18.33
N ASN A 65 -12.63 -1.16 -18.86
CA ASN A 65 -12.63 -0.90 -20.30
C ASN A 65 -11.21 -0.97 -20.90
N VAL A 66 -10.18 -1.22 -20.11
CA VAL A 66 -8.77 -1.16 -20.52
C VAL A 66 -8.03 -2.44 -20.19
N ILE A 67 -8.21 -2.94 -18.95
CA ILE A 67 -7.50 -4.12 -18.47
C ILE A 67 -7.82 -5.34 -19.33
N GLY A 68 -6.79 -6.06 -19.76
CA GLY A 68 -6.91 -7.27 -20.57
C GLY A 68 -7.07 -7.01 -22.07
N LYS A 69 -7.23 -5.76 -22.52
CA LYS A 69 -7.21 -5.43 -23.95
C LYS A 69 -5.80 -5.53 -24.55
N THR A 70 -4.78 -5.34 -23.73
CA THR A 70 -3.39 -5.64 -24.08
C THR A 70 -2.83 -6.68 -23.11
N PRO A 71 -1.89 -7.54 -23.54
CA PRO A 71 -1.32 -8.59 -22.69
C PRO A 71 -0.48 -8.07 -21.53
N PHE A 72 -0.10 -6.78 -21.55
CA PHE A 72 0.72 -6.11 -20.55
C PHE A 72 -0.06 -5.05 -19.77
N SER A 73 -1.39 -5.13 -19.72
CA SER A 73 -2.25 -4.26 -18.91
C SER A 73 -2.83 -5.03 -17.74
N PHE A 74 -2.61 -4.54 -16.52
CA PHE A 74 -2.98 -5.22 -15.28
C PHE A 74 -3.84 -4.33 -14.39
N VAL A 75 -4.72 -4.99 -13.63
CA VAL A 75 -5.63 -4.33 -12.71
C VAL A 75 -4.89 -3.86 -11.47
N GLU A 76 -5.12 -2.61 -11.09
CA GLU A 76 -4.66 -2.02 -9.83
C GLU A 76 -5.82 -1.69 -8.89
N TYR A 77 -5.52 -1.27 -7.65
CA TYR A 77 -6.52 -0.97 -6.63
C TYR A 77 -7.57 0.03 -7.11
N ALA A 78 -7.12 1.12 -7.74
CA ALA A 78 -8.02 2.17 -8.16
C ALA A 78 -8.59 1.90 -9.55
N ARG A 79 -9.90 2.13 -9.72
CA ARG A 79 -10.60 1.96 -11.00
C ARG A 79 -10.21 2.99 -12.06
N TYR A 80 -9.48 4.03 -11.65
CA TYR A 80 -8.86 5.00 -12.54
C TYR A 80 -7.39 4.71 -12.84
N MET A 81 -6.87 3.56 -12.42
CA MET A 81 -5.49 3.16 -12.69
C MET A 81 -5.41 2.00 -13.69
N VAL A 82 -4.28 1.93 -14.38
CA VAL A 82 -3.82 0.77 -15.14
C VAL A 82 -2.33 0.58 -14.84
N GLU A 83 -1.94 -0.65 -14.51
CA GLU A 83 -0.54 -1.03 -14.43
C GLU A 83 -0.08 -1.65 -15.75
N THR A 84 1.18 -1.42 -16.10
CA THR A 84 1.83 -2.08 -17.22
C THR A 84 3.24 -2.54 -16.92
N SER A 85 3.58 -3.75 -17.38
CA SER A 85 4.91 -4.35 -17.19
C SER A 85 5.43 -4.96 -18.49
N THR A 86 6.75 -5.11 -18.57
CA THR A 86 7.37 -5.79 -19.71
C THR A 86 7.02 -7.29 -19.68
N LEU A 87 6.64 -7.84 -20.82
CA LEU A 87 6.38 -9.28 -20.94
C LEU A 87 7.67 -10.11 -20.96
N ILE A 88 8.76 -9.49 -21.40
CA ILE A 88 10.07 -10.11 -21.51
C ILE A 88 11.04 -9.29 -20.66
N PRO A 89 11.62 -9.87 -19.60
CA PRO A 89 12.61 -9.17 -18.80
C PRO A 89 13.80 -8.69 -19.63
N PHE A 90 14.24 -7.47 -19.35
CA PHE A 90 15.46 -6.89 -19.89
C PHE A 90 16.70 -7.56 -19.29
N ASN A 91 17.83 -7.37 -19.95
CA ASN A 91 19.15 -7.76 -19.46
C ASN A 91 20.17 -6.64 -19.70
N GLU A 92 21.42 -6.90 -19.35
CA GLU A 92 22.53 -5.95 -19.52
C GLU A 92 22.69 -5.38 -20.95
N ASN A 93 22.23 -6.08 -21.99
CA ASN A 93 22.34 -5.67 -23.39
C ASN A 93 21.08 -4.96 -23.93
N SER A 94 20.06 -4.76 -23.11
CA SER A 94 18.77 -4.17 -23.53
C SER A 94 18.34 -3.02 -22.62
N ILE A 95 19.29 -2.36 -21.96
CA ILE A 95 18.99 -1.24 -21.07
C ILE A 95 18.56 0.02 -21.84
N ASP A 96 19.08 0.17 -23.05
CA ASP A 96 18.80 1.26 -23.98
C ASP A 96 17.42 1.17 -24.65
N THR A 97 16.77 0.01 -24.57
CA THR A 97 15.42 -0.22 -25.14
C THR A 97 14.28 -0.07 -24.14
N VAL A 98 14.59 0.17 -22.86
CA VAL A 98 13.59 0.25 -21.78
C VAL A 98 12.57 1.37 -22.04
N GLU A 99 13.04 2.56 -22.41
CA GLU A 99 12.16 3.72 -22.66
C GLU A 99 11.25 3.47 -23.86
N GLU A 100 11.79 2.95 -24.97
CA GLU A 100 11.01 2.61 -26.16
C GLU A 100 9.93 1.55 -25.84
N ASN A 101 10.28 0.56 -25.01
CA ASN A 101 9.32 -0.45 -24.56
C ASN A 101 8.19 0.17 -23.74
N ILE A 102 8.50 1.04 -22.75
CA ILE A 102 7.51 1.73 -21.93
C ILE A 102 6.58 2.59 -22.81
N LEU A 103 7.14 3.38 -23.74
CA LEU A 103 6.36 4.23 -24.64
C LEU A 103 5.45 3.40 -25.55
N MET A 104 5.94 2.28 -26.07
CA MET A 104 5.12 1.34 -26.84
C MET A 104 3.94 0.83 -26.01
N ARG A 105 4.17 0.37 -24.76
CA ARG A 105 3.10 -0.12 -23.89
C ARG A 105 2.06 0.97 -23.58
N ILE A 106 2.50 2.19 -23.26
CA ILE A 106 1.63 3.35 -23.02
C ILE A 106 0.77 3.64 -24.26
N ASN A 107 1.38 3.67 -25.45
CA ASN A 107 0.68 3.96 -26.69
C ASN A 107 -0.37 2.89 -27.04
N GLU A 108 -0.05 1.61 -26.85
CA GLU A 108 -1.02 0.54 -27.09
C GLU A 108 -2.18 0.55 -26.07
N ILE A 109 -1.91 0.87 -24.80
CA ILE A 109 -2.97 1.05 -23.80
C ILE A 109 -3.84 2.27 -24.16
N HIS A 110 -3.22 3.37 -24.59
CA HIS A 110 -3.94 4.60 -24.96
C HIS A 110 -4.95 4.38 -26.07
N LYS A 111 -4.62 3.58 -27.09
CA LYS A 111 -5.57 3.19 -28.17
C LYS A 111 -6.84 2.51 -27.69
N SER A 112 -6.82 1.95 -26.48
CA SER A 112 -7.96 1.24 -25.90
C SER A 112 -8.91 2.13 -25.10
N LEU A 113 -8.52 3.39 -24.86
CA LEU A 113 -9.25 4.39 -24.10
C LEU A 113 -10.35 5.06 -24.93
N PRO A 114 -11.38 5.62 -24.27
CA PRO A 114 -12.30 6.56 -24.90
C PRO A 114 -11.56 7.81 -25.42
N GLU A 115 -12.10 8.46 -26.47
CA GLU A 115 -11.46 9.60 -27.16
C GLU A 115 -11.07 10.79 -26.27
N ASN A 116 -11.77 10.98 -25.14
CA ASN A 116 -11.56 12.11 -24.23
C ASN A 116 -10.85 11.72 -22.92
N VAL A 117 -10.27 10.52 -22.87
CA VAL A 117 -9.54 9.98 -21.72
C VAL A 117 -8.07 9.84 -22.09
N ASP A 118 -7.19 10.39 -21.28
CA ASP A 118 -5.74 10.32 -21.43
C ASP A 118 -5.10 9.55 -20.27
N LEU A 119 -3.86 9.10 -20.48
CA LEU A 119 -3.01 8.52 -19.46
C LEU A 119 -2.03 9.56 -18.93
N ILE A 120 -1.88 9.61 -17.61
CA ILE A 120 -0.85 10.41 -16.96
C ILE A 120 -0.05 9.55 -15.98
N MET A 121 1.25 9.80 -15.96
CA MET A 121 2.19 9.19 -15.03
C MET A 121 2.52 10.19 -13.93
N ILE A 122 1.65 10.27 -12.91
CA ILE A 122 1.90 11.09 -11.72
C ILE A 122 1.73 10.25 -10.46
N PRO A 123 2.59 10.41 -9.43
CA PRO A 123 2.48 9.60 -8.23
C PRO A 123 1.17 9.76 -7.46
N CYS A 124 0.55 10.94 -7.47
CA CYS A 124 -0.72 11.17 -6.79
C CYS A 124 -1.52 12.23 -7.55
N PHE A 125 -2.81 11.97 -7.75
CA PHE A 125 -3.71 12.99 -8.24
C PHE A 125 -3.84 14.12 -7.21
N PHE A 126 -3.66 15.37 -7.64
CA PHE A 126 -3.45 16.50 -6.72
C PHE A 126 -4.59 16.75 -5.74
N ASN A 127 -5.82 16.37 -6.11
CA ASN A 127 -7.01 16.61 -5.32
C ASN A 127 -7.93 15.37 -5.32
N LEU A 128 -7.58 14.36 -4.52
CA LEU A 128 -8.43 13.20 -4.26
C LEU A 128 -9.64 13.61 -3.40
N LYS A 129 -10.68 14.13 -4.06
CA LYS A 129 -11.99 14.47 -3.49
C LYS A 129 -13.07 13.96 -4.41
N PHE A 130 -14.22 13.56 -3.87
CA PHE A 130 -15.38 13.00 -4.58
C PHE A 130 -15.67 13.69 -5.93
N LYS A 131 -15.72 15.03 -5.96
CA LYS A 131 -16.03 15.80 -7.19
C LYS A 131 -15.07 15.59 -8.36
N ASN A 132 -13.87 15.09 -8.08
CA ASN A 132 -12.84 14.86 -9.09
C ASN A 132 -12.79 13.41 -9.58
N PHE A 133 -13.72 12.56 -9.14
CA PHE A 133 -13.92 11.23 -9.71
C PHE A 133 -15.02 11.33 -10.76
N TYR A 134 -14.71 10.85 -11.96
CA TYR A 134 -15.68 10.71 -13.03
C TYR A 134 -16.02 9.23 -13.17
N ASP A 135 -17.30 8.93 -13.08
CA ASP A 135 -17.83 7.60 -13.31
C ASP A 135 -19.12 7.71 -14.12
N THR A 136 -19.35 6.74 -14.99
CA THR A 136 -20.60 6.61 -15.75
C THR A 136 -21.65 5.81 -14.97
N VAL A 137 -21.25 5.15 -13.87
CA VAL A 137 -22.14 4.35 -13.02
C VAL A 137 -22.42 5.09 -11.70
N PRO A 138 -23.69 5.22 -11.28
CA PRO A 138 -24.03 5.78 -9.97
C PRO A 138 -23.44 4.98 -8.80
N LEU A 139 -23.09 5.66 -7.71
CA LEU A 139 -22.72 5.00 -6.45
C LEU A 139 -23.93 4.24 -5.90
N VAL A 140 -23.79 2.93 -5.72
CA VAL A 140 -24.86 2.06 -5.21
C VAL A 140 -24.62 1.66 -3.74
N ASP A 141 -23.36 1.51 -3.35
CA ASP A 141 -22.90 1.16 -2.00
C ASP A 141 -21.56 1.86 -1.69
N ASP A 142 -21.24 2.09 -0.41
CA ASP A 142 -19.96 2.64 0.00
C ASP A 142 -19.25 1.79 1.07
N VAL A 143 -18.42 0.84 0.61
CA VAL A 143 -17.56 0.00 1.48
C VAL A 143 -16.44 0.82 2.15
N THR A 144 -16.09 1.98 1.61
CA THR A 144 -14.98 2.80 2.12
C THR A 144 -15.38 3.56 3.37
N TYR A 145 -16.63 4.03 3.45
CA TYR A 145 -17.12 4.97 4.46
C TYR A 145 -16.24 6.22 4.58
N SER A 146 -15.57 6.62 3.50
CA SER A 146 -14.62 7.73 3.46
C SER A 146 -15.31 9.06 3.20
N LEU A 147 -14.76 10.12 3.75
CA LEU A 147 -15.17 11.49 3.50
C LEU A 147 -14.64 12.03 2.17
N ASN A 148 -13.57 11.42 1.63
CA ASN A 148 -12.84 11.95 0.48
C ASN A 148 -12.72 11.00 -0.72
N PHE A 149 -12.90 9.70 -0.53
CA PHE A 149 -12.69 8.69 -1.57
C PHE A 149 -13.96 7.87 -1.82
N PRO A 150 -14.57 7.92 -3.02
CA PRO A 150 -15.78 7.15 -3.33
C PRO A 150 -15.48 5.67 -3.55
N PHE A 151 -16.43 4.80 -3.24
CA PHE A 151 -16.36 3.36 -3.55
C PHE A 151 -16.13 3.08 -5.04
N ASN A 152 -16.74 3.86 -5.92
CA ASN A 152 -16.53 3.76 -7.36
C ASN A 152 -15.08 4.02 -7.82
N GLY A 153 -14.27 4.64 -6.96
CA GLY A 153 -12.84 4.78 -7.18
C GLY A 153 -12.06 3.47 -6.99
N ILE A 154 -12.66 2.43 -6.42
CA ILE A 154 -12.07 1.09 -6.27
C ILE A 154 -12.43 0.24 -7.49
N THR A 155 -11.46 -0.51 -8.01
CA THR A 155 -11.72 -1.47 -9.08
C THR A 155 -12.80 -2.48 -8.66
N ARG A 156 -13.57 -2.97 -9.65
CA ARG A 156 -14.64 -3.96 -9.42
C ARG A 156 -14.11 -5.36 -9.09
N HIS A 157 -12.79 -5.57 -9.19
CA HIS A 157 -12.19 -6.86 -8.89
C HIS A 157 -12.29 -7.17 -7.38
N LYS A 158 -12.97 -8.28 -7.04
CA LYS A 158 -13.32 -8.68 -5.66
C LYS A 158 -12.16 -8.62 -4.67
N ARG A 159 -10.94 -8.95 -5.12
CA ARG A 159 -9.69 -8.83 -4.33
C ARG A 159 -9.59 -7.50 -3.59
N PHE A 160 -9.77 -6.38 -4.29
CA PHE A 160 -9.49 -5.05 -3.72
C PHE A 160 -10.64 -4.53 -2.86
N VAL A 161 -11.88 -4.86 -3.23
CA VAL A 161 -13.06 -4.61 -2.40
C VAL A 161 -12.96 -5.36 -1.07
N SER A 162 -12.71 -6.67 -1.13
CA SER A 162 -12.55 -7.52 0.06
C SER A 162 -11.36 -7.06 0.90
N PHE A 163 -10.27 -6.63 0.26
CA PHE A 163 -9.10 -6.16 0.97
C PHE A 163 -9.40 -4.88 1.78
N THR A 164 -10.09 -3.91 1.17
CA THR A 164 -10.54 -2.69 1.83
C THR A 164 -11.40 -3.01 3.05
N GLU A 165 -12.35 -3.92 2.87
CA GLU A 165 -13.25 -4.34 3.94
C GLU A 165 -12.51 -5.06 5.08
N ASN A 166 -11.63 -5.99 4.74
CA ASN A 166 -10.89 -6.80 5.70
C ASN A 166 -9.90 -5.98 6.52
N ILE A 167 -9.23 -4.98 5.92
CA ILE A 167 -8.39 -4.03 6.68
C ILE A 167 -9.23 -3.33 7.75
N ARG A 168 -10.39 -2.78 7.38
CA ARG A 168 -11.29 -2.06 8.29
C ARG A 168 -11.84 -2.99 9.38
N ASN A 169 -12.31 -4.17 9.00
CA ASN A 169 -12.86 -5.17 9.92
C ASN A 169 -11.80 -5.67 10.91
N ARG A 170 -10.59 -5.97 10.43
CA ARG A 170 -9.46 -6.42 11.27
C ARG A 170 -9.02 -5.32 12.25
N ARG A 171 -8.94 -4.08 11.77
CA ARG A 171 -8.61 -2.89 12.60
C ARG A 171 -9.70 -2.62 13.64
N GLY A 172 -10.95 -3.00 13.36
CA GLY A 172 -12.12 -2.75 14.21
C GLY A 172 -12.67 -1.33 14.10
N ARG A 173 -12.07 -0.49 13.24
CA ARG A 173 -12.46 0.89 12.95
C ARG A 173 -11.96 1.30 11.58
N LYS A 174 -12.45 2.42 11.07
CA LYS A 174 -11.95 3.00 9.81
C LYS A 174 -10.44 3.24 9.88
N ILE A 175 -9.82 3.15 8.72
CA ILE A 175 -8.47 3.67 8.53
C ILE A 175 -8.48 5.15 8.92
N GLU A 176 -7.41 5.55 9.60
CA GLU A 176 -7.24 6.90 10.08
C GLU A 176 -5.74 7.14 10.21
N GLY A 177 -5.24 8.09 9.42
CA GLY A 177 -3.88 8.59 9.46
C GLY A 177 -3.84 10.06 9.10
N TYR A 178 -2.76 10.74 9.49
CA TYR A 178 -2.60 12.17 9.29
C TYR A 178 -1.25 12.44 8.64
N VAL A 179 -1.25 12.99 7.44
CA VAL A 179 -0.03 13.33 6.69
C VAL A 179 0.22 14.82 6.80
N GLU A 180 1.41 15.21 7.24
CA GLU A 180 1.74 16.62 7.49
C GLU A 180 1.77 17.45 6.20
N ILE A 181 1.26 18.68 6.29
CA ILE A 181 1.28 19.64 5.19
C ILE A 181 2.32 20.74 5.42
N MET A 182 2.77 21.35 4.31
CA MET A 182 3.62 22.53 4.36
C MET A 182 2.88 23.68 5.05
N ARG A 183 3.56 24.34 5.99
CA ARG A 183 3.04 25.52 6.68
C ARG A 183 3.48 26.79 5.96
N ASP A 184 2.51 27.59 5.57
CA ASP A 184 2.69 28.96 5.06
C ASP A 184 1.95 29.94 5.99
N LYS A 185 2.11 31.25 5.80
CA LYS A 185 1.59 32.34 6.64
C LYS A 185 0.11 32.24 6.97
N LYS A 186 -0.70 31.63 6.08
CA LYS A 186 -2.16 31.50 6.22
C LYS A 186 -2.63 30.04 6.35
N THR A 187 -1.73 29.07 6.44
CA THR A 187 -2.11 27.66 6.61
C THR A 187 -2.65 27.44 8.03
N LYS A 188 -3.91 27.01 8.16
CA LYS A 188 -4.55 26.74 9.45
C LYS A 188 -4.41 25.28 9.86
N GLU A 189 -4.54 24.39 8.89
CA GLU A 189 -4.49 22.95 9.08
C GLU A 189 -3.05 22.46 9.28
N LYS A 190 -2.87 21.35 10.00
CA LYS A 190 -1.55 20.75 10.23
C LYS A 190 -1.26 19.56 9.32
N SER A 191 -2.32 18.92 8.82
CA SER A 191 -2.25 17.67 8.09
C SER A 191 -3.48 17.49 7.19
N ILE A 192 -3.37 16.59 6.22
CA ILE A 192 -4.54 15.98 5.56
C ILE A 192 -4.92 14.68 6.27
N LEU A 193 -6.20 14.32 6.19
CA LEU A 193 -6.73 13.05 6.69
C LEU A 193 -6.60 11.97 5.62
N ILE A 194 -6.07 10.81 6.01
CA ILE A 194 -6.11 9.56 5.25
C ILE A 194 -7.14 8.65 5.93
N ASP A 195 -8.31 8.50 5.32
CA ASP A 195 -9.45 7.72 5.83
C ASP A 195 -9.94 6.63 4.85
N SER A 196 -9.26 6.46 3.73
CA SER A 196 -9.50 5.41 2.76
C SER A 196 -8.21 4.77 2.27
N MET A 197 -8.27 3.47 2.00
CA MET A 197 -7.19 2.74 1.35
C MET A 197 -6.81 3.35 -0.01
N GLY A 198 -7.79 3.89 -0.73
CA GLY A 198 -7.58 4.49 -2.04
C GLY A 198 -6.78 5.78 -2.04
N GLN A 199 -6.66 6.47 -0.90
CA GLN A 199 -5.79 7.65 -0.82
C GLN A 199 -4.30 7.28 -0.83
N GLY A 200 -3.94 6.05 -0.45
CA GLY A 200 -2.58 5.54 -0.61
C GLY A 200 -2.47 4.66 -1.85
N MET A 201 -3.22 3.57 -1.91
CA MET A 201 -3.15 2.57 -3.00
C MET A 201 -3.72 3.05 -4.33
N GLY A 202 -4.36 4.21 -4.36
CA GLY A 202 -4.73 4.91 -5.59
C GLY A 202 -3.68 5.92 -6.07
N CYS A 203 -2.46 5.85 -5.52
CA CYS A 203 -1.27 6.54 -6.00
C CYS A 203 -0.48 5.64 -6.96
N CYS A 204 0.25 6.23 -7.90
CA CYS A 204 1.09 5.49 -8.85
C CYS A 204 2.55 5.36 -8.40
N GLY A 205 3.18 4.26 -8.78
CA GLY A 205 4.60 3.97 -8.65
C GLY A 205 5.28 3.57 -9.96
N LEU A 206 6.62 3.64 -9.92
CA LEU A 206 7.52 2.91 -10.80
C LEU A 206 8.23 1.88 -9.92
N GLN A 207 8.16 0.61 -10.30
CA GLN A 207 8.80 -0.49 -9.60
C GLN A 207 9.76 -1.20 -10.56
N ILE A 208 10.86 -1.73 -10.02
CA ILE A 208 11.84 -2.49 -10.79
C ILE A 208 12.12 -3.78 -10.04
N THR A 209 11.87 -4.90 -10.70
CA THR A 209 12.14 -6.24 -10.19
C THR A 209 13.44 -6.75 -10.79
N ILE A 210 14.41 -7.16 -9.95
CA ILE A 210 15.74 -7.61 -10.38
C ILE A 210 15.97 -9.06 -9.96
N GLN A 211 16.35 -9.91 -10.92
CA GLN A 211 16.73 -11.30 -10.68
C GLN A 211 18.26 -11.44 -10.53
N GLY A 212 18.69 -11.79 -9.30
CA GLY A 212 20.08 -12.18 -9.02
C GLY A 212 20.47 -13.50 -9.69
N LYS A 213 21.78 -13.71 -9.93
CA LYS A 213 22.29 -14.95 -10.56
C LYS A 213 22.18 -16.16 -9.64
N THR A 214 22.33 -15.94 -8.33
CA THR A 214 22.24 -16.94 -7.27
C THR A 214 21.47 -16.37 -6.08
N ILE A 215 21.00 -17.22 -5.18
CA ILE A 215 20.38 -16.76 -3.93
C ILE A 215 21.32 -15.86 -3.12
N LYS A 216 22.64 -16.10 -3.17
CA LYS A 216 23.63 -15.28 -2.49
C LYS A 216 23.66 -13.86 -3.07
N ASP A 217 23.64 -13.73 -4.39
CA ASP A 217 23.61 -12.44 -5.08
C ASP A 217 22.28 -11.72 -4.83
N THR A 218 21.15 -12.44 -4.84
CA THR A 218 19.83 -11.87 -4.53
C THR A 218 19.77 -11.34 -3.11
N LYS A 219 20.25 -12.08 -2.10
CA LYS A 219 20.32 -11.62 -0.71
C LYS A 219 21.20 -10.36 -0.58
N TYR A 220 22.33 -10.32 -1.28
CA TYR A 220 23.21 -9.15 -1.31
C TYR A 220 22.51 -7.92 -1.93
N LEU A 221 21.87 -8.10 -3.08
CA LEU A 221 21.13 -7.02 -3.75
C LEU A 221 19.97 -6.51 -2.89
N TYR A 222 19.20 -7.40 -2.27
CA TYR A 222 18.11 -7.05 -1.35
C TYR A 222 18.59 -6.10 -0.25
N ASP A 223 19.67 -6.47 0.45
CA ASP A 223 20.20 -5.66 1.54
C ASP A 223 20.72 -4.29 1.05
N MET A 224 21.39 -4.27 -0.10
CA MET A 224 21.87 -3.02 -0.72
C MET A 224 20.70 -2.11 -1.15
N MET A 225 19.63 -2.69 -1.70
CA MET A 225 18.43 -1.95 -2.05
C MET A 225 17.69 -1.45 -0.81
N GLY A 226 17.72 -2.19 0.30
CA GLY A 226 17.20 -1.73 1.59
C GLY A 226 17.82 -0.42 2.07
N VAL A 227 19.14 -0.27 1.90
CA VAL A 227 19.87 0.97 2.21
C VAL A 227 19.57 2.07 1.18
N PHE A 228 19.46 1.73 -0.09
CA PHE A 228 19.19 2.68 -1.17
C PHE A 228 17.76 3.23 -1.15
N ALA A 229 16.76 2.42 -0.79
CA ALA A 229 15.34 2.73 -0.88
C ALA A 229 14.94 4.13 -0.32
N PRO A 230 15.33 4.54 0.90
CA PRO A 230 14.99 5.88 1.40
C PRO A 230 15.66 7.02 0.60
N LEU A 231 16.86 6.79 0.04
CA LEU A 231 17.52 7.75 -0.85
C LEU A 231 16.79 7.83 -2.20
N GLY A 232 16.45 6.68 -2.77
CA GLY A 232 15.66 6.57 -4.01
C GLY A 232 14.31 7.27 -3.89
N LEU A 233 13.62 7.11 -2.76
CA LEU A 233 12.37 7.82 -2.45
C LEU A 233 12.55 9.34 -2.43
N ARG A 234 13.65 9.84 -1.86
CA ARG A 234 13.91 11.29 -1.81
C ARG A 234 14.31 11.86 -3.17
N LEU A 235 15.12 11.13 -3.93
CA LEU A 235 15.56 11.53 -5.28
C LEU A 235 14.38 11.56 -6.26
N SER A 236 13.45 10.62 -6.14
CA SER A 236 12.28 10.49 -7.02
C SER A 236 11.02 11.18 -6.50
N ARG A 237 11.12 12.05 -5.47
CA ARG A 237 9.97 12.76 -4.89
C ARG A 237 9.15 13.43 -5.99
N GLY A 238 7.87 13.08 -6.05
CA GLY A 238 6.95 13.53 -7.10
C GLY A 238 5.53 13.72 -6.58
N THR A 239 5.36 13.84 -5.26
CA THR A 239 4.06 13.97 -4.59
C THR A 239 4.00 15.27 -3.78
N PRO A 240 4.16 16.45 -4.42
CA PRO A 240 4.11 17.71 -3.70
C PRO A 240 2.70 18.07 -3.22
N LEU A 241 1.66 17.49 -3.81
CA LEU A 241 0.26 17.81 -3.56
C LEU A 241 -0.56 16.54 -3.33
N ALA A 242 -1.43 16.58 -2.31
CA ALA A 242 -2.51 15.61 -2.15
C ALA A 242 -3.72 16.29 -1.49
N SER A 243 -4.93 15.85 -1.87
CA SER A 243 -6.21 16.41 -1.38
C SER A 243 -6.27 17.95 -1.41
N GLY A 244 -5.60 18.58 -2.37
CA GLY A 244 -5.55 20.03 -2.55
C GLY A 244 -4.71 20.76 -1.50
N ARG A 245 -3.70 20.11 -0.91
CA ARG A 245 -2.73 20.69 0.03
C ARG A 245 -1.31 20.32 -0.37
N LEU A 246 -0.36 21.22 -0.10
CA LEU A 246 1.07 20.95 -0.27
C LEU A 246 1.55 20.03 0.85
N LEU A 247 2.11 18.87 0.51
CA LEU A 247 2.66 17.93 1.48
C LEU A 247 4.03 18.38 1.97
N LYS A 248 4.33 18.12 3.25
CA LYS A 248 5.64 18.44 3.83
C LYS A 248 6.73 17.46 3.35
N SER A 249 6.41 16.18 3.21
CA SER A 249 7.34 15.13 2.79
C SER A 249 7.60 15.11 1.28
N GLU A 250 6.65 15.62 0.49
CA GLU A 250 6.65 15.60 -0.98
C GLU A 250 6.68 14.17 -1.58
N THR A 251 6.37 13.16 -0.77
CA THR A 251 6.34 11.75 -1.16
C THR A 251 5.00 11.11 -0.77
N ARG A 252 4.63 10.03 -1.46
CA ARG A 252 3.40 9.26 -1.18
C ARG A 252 3.54 8.20 -0.09
N TRP A 253 4.74 8.01 0.48
CA TRP A 253 5.04 6.85 1.33
C TRP A 253 4.19 6.80 2.60
N GLU A 254 4.05 7.93 3.29
CA GLU A 254 3.22 8.05 4.50
C GLU A 254 1.74 7.80 4.20
N MET A 255 1.27 8.22 3.02
CA MET A 255 -0.10 7.95 2.58
C MET A 255 -0.33 6.45 2.37
N LEU A 256 0.58 5.77 1.67
CA LEU A 256 0.54 4.31 1.48
C LEU A 256 0.54 3.58 2.81
N GLU A 257 1.51 3.88 3.68
CA GLU A 257 1.66 3.26 5.00
C GLU A 257 0.37 3.32 5.82
N MET A 258 -0.22 4.51 5.92
CA MET A 258 -1.44 4.76 6.70
C MET A 258 -2.68 4.14 6.06
N SER A 259 -2.76 4.14 4.73
CA SER A 259 -3.94 3.70 3.98
C SER A 259 -4.23 2.20 4.11
N VAL A 260 -3.24 1.37 4.48
CA VAL A 260 -3.38 -0.07 4.66
C VAL A 260 -2.97 -0.54 6.06
N ASP A 261 -2.89 0.38 7.03
CA ASP A 261 -2.57 0.03 8.40
C ASP A 261 -3.76 -0.69 9.07
N CYS A 262 -3.67 -2.01 9.12
CA CYS A 262 -4.68 -2.86 9.72
C CYS A 262 -4.51 -3.05 11.23
N ARG A 263 -3.46 -2.49 11.85
CA ARG A 263 -3.16 -2.72 13.27
C ARG A 263 -4.31 -2.25 14.16
N LYS A 264 -4.67 -3.09 15.13
CA LYS A 264 -5.53 -2.74 16.26
C LYS A 264 -4.77 -1.79 17.17
N ASP A 265 -5.50 -1.02 17.98
CA ASP A 265 -4.86 -0.01 18.83
C ASP A 265 -3.83 -0.61 19.81
N HIS A 266 -4.12 -1.78 20.42
CA HIS A 266 -3.15 -2.48 21.28
C HIS A 266 -1.90 -3.00 20.55
N GLU A 267 -1.93 -3.15 19.23
CA GLU A 267 -0.73 -3.54 18.45
C GLU A 267 0.15 -2.32 18.12
N ARG A 268 -0.38 -1.09 18.28
CA ARG A 268 0.32 0.16 17.95
C ARG A 268 1.04 0.78 19.15
N ASP A 269 0.59 0.48 20.36
CA ASP A 269 1.15 1.03 21.60
C ASP A 269 2.10 0.03 22.25
N LYS A 270 3.28 0.51 22.69
CA LYS A 270 4.15 -0.30 23.54
C LYS A 270 3.52 -0.33 24.93
N ASP A 271 3.16 -1.51 25.39
CA ASP A 271 2.68 -1.70 26.76
C ASP A 271 3.89 -1.56 27.70
N ASP A 272 4.14 -0.35 28.22
CA ASP A 272 5.24 -0.04 29.14
C ASP A 272 4.99 -0.59 30.57
N GLY A 273 4.03 -1.50 30.75
CA GLY A 273 3.64 -2.07 32.03
C GLY A 273 4.69 -3.04 32.61
N GLU A 274 5.11 -2.78 33.86
CA GLU A 274 5.99 -3.59 34.73
C GLU A 274 5.51 -5.03 35.05
N GLY A 275 4.69 -5.64 34.19
CA GLY A 275 4.15 -7.00 34.39
C GLY A 275 4.05 -7.84 33.11
N SER A 276 4.61 -7.39 31.99
CA SER A 276 4.58 -8.17 30.76
C SER A 276 5.65 -9.28 30.78
N SER A 277 5.20 -10.52 30.59
CA SER A 277 6.10 -11.64 30.27
C SER A 277 6.95 -11.19 29.08
N LYS A 278 8.27 -11.10 29.28
CA LYS A 278 9.25 -10.76 28.24
C LYS A 278 8.90 -11.52 26.95
N VAL A 279 8.31 -10.84 25.97
CA VAL A 279 8.31 -11.34 24.60
C VAL A 279 9.75 -11.12 24.17
N GLU A 280 10.57 -12.15 24.38
CA GLU A 280 11.98 -12.15 24.05
C GLU A 280 12.15 -11.78 22.58
N GLY A 281 12.55 -10.53 22.33
CA GLY A 281 13.39 -10.20 21.20
C GLY A 281 14.74 -10.84 21.48
N GLU A 282 15.00 -11.99 20.86
CA GLU A 282 16.30 -12.66 20.94
C GLU A 282 17.36 -11.86 20.16
N ASN A 283 17.86 -10.79 20.80
CA ASN A 283 19.12 -10.13 20.46
C ASN A 283 20.19 -10.52 21.50
N LYS A 284 20.40 -11.82 21.71
CA LYS A 284 21.63 -12.41 22.27
C LYS A 284 21.74 -13.86 21.81
N ASP A 285 22.43 -14.10 20.70
CA ASP A 285 23.02 -15.42 20.46
C ASP A 285 24.45 -15.38 21.01
N GLU A 286 24.62 -15.92 22.20
CA GLU A 286 25.90 -16.36 22.70
C GLU A 286 26.32 -17.59 21.88
N GLY A 287 27.51 -17.53 21.30
CA GLY A 287 28.09 -18.69 20.65
C GLY A 287 28.30 -19.82 21.65
N LYS A 288 27.87 -21.02 21.27
CA LYS A 288 28.51 -22.34 21.51
C LYS A 288 27.51 -23.45 21.15
N ASP A 289 27.59 -23.93 19.92
CA ASP A 289 27.09 -25.27 19.58
C ASP A 289 28.17 -26.27 20.00
N GLU A 290 28.07 -26.84 21.21
CA GLU A 290 28.71 -28.11 21.54
C GLU A 290 27.64 -29.18 21.73
N ASP A 291 27.68 -30.11 20.79
CA ASP A 291 27.08 -31.44 20.82
C ASP A 291 27.43 -32.17 22.12
N ASN A 292 26.42 -32.61 22.87
CA ASN A 292 26.50 -33.81 23.70
C ASN A 292 25.11 -34.25 24.18
N GLY A 293 24.65 -35.37 23.64
CA GLY A 293 23.45 -36.04 24.10
C GLY A 293 23.58 -36.57 25.53
N LYS A 294 22.46 -36.52 26.26
CA LYS A 294 22.08 -37.50 27.28
C LYS A 294 20.60 -37.35 27.62
N ASP A 295 19.87 -38.43 27.37
CA ASP A 295 18.49 -38.66 27.78
C ASP A 295 18.33 -38.59 29.31
N VAL A 296 17.33 -37.84 29.79
CA VAL A 296 16.58 -38.23 31.00
C VAL A 296 15.09 -37.89 30.82
N ASN A 297 14.30 -38.95 30.84
CA ASN A 297 12.84 -38.99 30.84
C ASN A 297 12.26 -38.36 32.12
N SER A 298 11.34 -37.40 32.01
CA SER A 298 10.28 -37.23 33.02
C SER A 298 9.00 -36.70 32.39
N SER A 299 7.97 -37.54 32.43
CA SER A 299 6.67 -37.30 31.84
C SER A 299 5.86 -36.30 32.67
N LYS A 300 5.54 -35.14 32.10
CA LYS A 300 4.40 -34.33 32.51
C LYS A 300 3.50 -34.09 31.30
N LYS A 301 2.32 -34.73 31.32
CA LYS A 301 1.21 -34.49 30.40
C LYS A 301 0.83 -33.00 30.46
N ILE A 302 1.24 -32.23 29.46
CA ILE A 302 0.73 -30.88 29.21
C ILE A 302 -0.31 -31.01 28.10
N LYS A 303 -1.53 -30.55 28.37
CA LYS A 303 -2.62 -30.50 27.39
C LYS A 303 -2.19 -29.61 26.22
N ASN A 304 -2.03 -30.22 25.05
CA ASN A 304 -1.80 -29.51 23.79
C ASN A 304 -3.09 -28.80 23.38
N THR A 305 -3.25 -27.55 23.80
CA THR A 305 -4.08 -26.57 23.09
C THR A 305 -3.23 -25.33 22.94
N LEU A 306 -2.46 -25.28 21.86
CA LEU A 306 -1.75 -24.07 21.42
C LEU A 306 -2.78 -23.10 20.83
N PRO A 307 -2.70 -21.80 21.13
CA PRO A 307 -3.54 -20.80 20.47
C PRO A 307 -3.19 -20.70 18.98
N SER A 308 -4.23 -20.63 18.15
CA SER A 308 -4.21 -20.56 16.68
C SER A 308 -3.85 -19.18 16.12
N SER A 309 -3.41 -18.24 16.95
CA SER A 309 -3.23 -16.83 16.61
C SER A 309 -2.01 -16.25 17.32
N PRO A 310 -1.36 -15.20 16.78
CA PRO A 310 -0.35 -14.45 17.53
C PRO A 310 -0.91 -14.03 18.90
N PRO A 311 -0.06 -13.92 19.93
CA PRO A 311 -0.54 -13.56 21.27
C PRO A 311 -1.33 -12.25 21.19
N SER A 312 -2.47 -12.21 21.87
CA SER A 312 -3.48 -11.15 21.78
C SER A 312 -3.00 -9.73 22.13
N ASN A 313 -1.76 -9.59 22.62
CA ASN A 313 -1.15 -8.33 23.04
C ASN A 313 0.23 -8.12 22.36
N LEU A 314 0.40 -8.59 21.12
CA LEU A 314 1.65 -8.41 20.39
C LEU A 314 1.79 -6.96 19.92
N TYR A 315 2.77 -6.24 20.43
CA TYR A 315 3.18 -4.94 19.89
C TYR A 315 3.82 -5.13 18.51
N ILE A 316 3.32 -4.39 17.51
CA ILE A 316 3.83 -4.38 16.14
C ILE A 316 4.15 -2.94 15.69
N PRO A 317 5.45 -2.57 15.58
CA PRO A 317 5.87 -1.17 15.51
C PRO A 317 5.50 -0.46 14.22
N LYS A 318 5.41 -1.18 13.10
CA LYS A 318 5.19 -0.60 11.76
C LYS A 318 3.87 -1.07 11.17
N SER A 319 3.35 -0.36 10.17
CA SER A 319 2.28 -0.88 9.31
C SER A 319 2.75 -2.13 8.55
N ARG A 320 1.83 -2.82 7.90
CA ARG A 320 2.20 -3.94 7.01
C ARG A 320 2.90 -3.46 5.73
N PHE A 321 2.57 -2.24 5.31
CA PHE A 321 3.29 -1.52 4.27
C PHE A 321 4.31 -0.62 4.96
N SER A 322 5.57 -1.00 4.99
CA SER A 322 6.63 -0.27 5.68
C SER A 322 8.02 -0.65 5.14
N PRO A 323 9.09 0.09 5.48
CA PRO A 323 10.44 -0.28 5.06
C PRO A 323 10.81 -1.68 5.57
N ILE A 324 11.82 -2.31 4.95
CA ILE A 324 12.28 -3.66 5.33
C ILE A 324 12.64 -3.75 6.83
N ASP A 325 12.45 -4.94 7.41
CA ASP A 325 12.75 -5.20 8.83
C ASP A 325 14.16 -5.75 9.07
N TYR A 326 14.67 -6.56 8.14
CA TYR A 326 15.87 -7.36 8.34
C TYR A 326 16.75 -7.36 7.10
N PHE A 327 18.03 -7.15 7.30
CA PHE A 327 19.08 -7.56 6.37
C PHE A 327 19.28 -9.07 6.44
N ILE A 328 19.40 -9.71 5.29
CA ILE A 328 19.42 -11.16 5.13
C ILE A 328 20.72 -11.70 4.54
N SER A 329 21.58 -10.87 3.95
CA SER A 329 22.82 -11.28 3.27
C SER A 329 23.86 -11.88 4.21
N ASP A 330 24.62 -12.84 3.68
CA ASP A 330 25.80 -13.45 4.34
C ASP A 330 27.11 -12.88 3.81
N HIS A 331 27.05 -11.79 3.04
CA HIS A 331 28.25 -11.15 2.54
C HIS A 331 29.05 -10.55 3.70
N GLN A 332 30.39 -10.67 3.65
CA GLN A 332 31.31 -10.35 4.74
C GLN A 332 31.21 -8.91 5.29
N ASN A 333 30.68 -7.99 4.47
CA ASN A 333 30.48 -6.58 4.85
C ASN A 333 29.21 -6.35 5.69
N PHE A 334 28.33 -7.34 5.84
CA PHE A 334 27.12 -7.23 6.66
C PHE A 334 27.35 -7.83 8.04
N ASN A 335 27.16 -6.99 9.05
CA ASN A 335 27.19 -7.39 10.45
C ASN A 335 25.75 -7.65 10.94
N LEU A 336 25.57 -8.67 11.78
CA LEU A 336 24.29 -8.94 12.46
C LEU A 336 23.81 -7.74 13.30
N ASP A 337 24.75 -6.92 13.79
CA ASP A 337 24.45 -5.71 14.57
C ASP A 337 23.66 -4.67 13.78
N TYR A 338 23.56 -4.78 12.45
CA TYR A 338 22.72 -3.89 11.63
C TYR A 338 21.22 -4.21 11.71
N ASN A 339 20.86 -5.38 12.22
CA ASN A 339 19.47 -5.74 12.54
C ASN A 339 19.13 -5.30 13.97
N ASP A 340 19.23 -4.00 14.22
CA ASP A 340 19.13 -3.37 15.54
C ASP A 340 17.72 -2.87 15.90
N ILE A 341 16.77 -2.99 14.98
CA ILE A 341 15.37 -2.63 15.23
C ILE A 341 14.58 -3.79 15.83
N TYR A 342 13.57 -3.46 16.62
CA TYR A 342 12.59 -4.45 17.07
C TYR A 342 11.64 -4.79 15.91
N ALA A 343 11.64 -6.06 15.50
CA ALA A 343 10.65 -6.63 14.60
C ALA A 343 10.11 -7.94 15.20
N PRO A 344 8.79 -8.06 15.46
CA PRO A 344 8.23 -9.25 16.07
C PRO A 344 8.30 -10.45 15.11
N LEU A 345 8.42 -11.66 15.66
CA LEU A 345 8.52 -12.91 14.90
C LEU A 345 7.38 -13.87 15.25
N ASN A 346 6.79 -14.50 14.24
CA ASN A 346 5.94 -15.65 14.44
C ASN A 346 6.80 -16.87 14.78
N LYS A 347 6.90 -17.22 16.08
CA LYS A 347 7.74 -18.32 16.58
C LYS A 347 7.40 -19.67 15.92
N LYS A 348 6.12 -19.96 15.65
CA LYS A 348 5.69 -21.22 15.00
C LYS A 348 6.18 -21.29 13.56
N ALA A 349 6.06 -20.19 12.81
CA ALA A 349 6.61 -20.10 11.45
C ALA A 349 8.13 -20.28 11.45
N TYR A 350 8.83 -19.61 12.38
CA TYR A 350 10.29 -19.70 12.51
C TYR A 350 10.74 -21.14 12.81
N SER A 351 10.15 -21.78 13.82
CA SER A 351 10.47 -23.17 14.17
C SER A 351 10.21 -24.14 13.00
N LYS A 352 9.13 -23.93 12.23
CA LYS A 352 8.83 -24.73 11.03
C LYS A 352 9.92 -24.55 9.97
N LEU A 353 10.28 -23.32 9.62
CA LEU A 353 11.32 -23.03 8.62
C LEU A 353 12.68 -23.60 9.03
N ARG A 354 13.06 -23.47 10.31
CA ARG A 354 14.31 -24.05 10.81
C ARG A 354 14.33 -25.57 10.80
N LYS A 355 13.21 -26.22 11.13
CA LYS A 355 13.06 -27.68 11.03
C LYS A 355 13.25 -28.16 9.59
N GLU A 356 12.75 -27.41 8.61
CA GLU A 356 12.93 -27.68 7.18
C GLU A 356 14.30 -27.18 6.63
N LYS A 357 15.25 -26.84 7.51
CA LYS A 357 16.62 -26.42 7.17
C LYS A 357 16.72 -25.15 6.31
N VAL A 358 15.74 -24.27 6.38
CA VAL A 358 15.84 -22.92 5.78
C VAL A 358 16.88 -22.10 6.55
N ASP A 359 17.63 -21.27 5.82
CA ASP A 359 18.65 -20.37 6.37
C ASP A 359 18.12 -19.54 7.56
N LYS A 360 18.98 -19.26 8.54
CA LYS A 360 18.62 -18.54 9.77
C LYS A 360 18.05 -17.16 9.51
N LYS A 361 18.75 -16.36 8.68
CA LYS A 361 18.36 -14.97 8.41
C LYS A 361 17.09 -14.91 7.57
N ILE A 362 16.99 -15.76 6.55
CA ILE A 362 15.75 -15.93 5.78
C ILE A 362 14.60 -16.37 6.68
N SER A 363 14.83 -17.32 7.59
CA SER A 363 13.79 -17.79 8.50
C SER A 363 13.28 -16.68 9.41
N LYS A 364 14.18 -15.85 9.96
CA LYS A 364 13.79 -14.67 10.76
C LYS A 364 12.97 -13.69 9.92
N HIS A 365 13.48 -13.31 8.74
CA HIS A 365 12.81 -12.39 7.82
C HIS A 365 11.41 -12.87 7.43
N VAL A 366 11.27 -14.10 6.93
CA VAL A 366 9.96 -14.65 6.54
C VAL A 366 9.02 -14.72 7.75
N SER A 367 9.52 -15.12 8.92
CA SER A 367 8.70 -15.23 10.13
C SER A 367 8.19 -13.89 10.66
N SER A 368 8.85 -12.76 10.35
CA SER A 368 8.34 -11.44 10.69
C SER A 368 7.13 -11.06 9.83
N LEU A 369 7.05 -11.55 8.58
CA LEU A 369 5.89 -11.34 7.71
C LEU A 369 4.65 -12.07 8.24
N PHE A 370 4.84 -13.25 8.86
CA PHE A 370 3.78 -14.09 9.42
C PHE A 370 3.23 -13.63 10.78
N VAL A 371 3.63 -12.46 11.29
CA VAL A 371 2.94 -11.83 12.44
C VAL A 371 1.62 -11.17 12.03
N ARG A 372 1.36 -11.06 10.72
CA ARG A 372 0.16 -10.44 10.16
C ARG A 372 -0.86 -11.49 9.77
N ASP A 373 -2.12 -11.15 9.98
CA ASP A 373 -3.22 -11.96 9.46
C ASP A 373 -3.31 -11.81 7.92
N PRO A 374 -3.69 -12.88 7.19
CA PRO A 374 -4.00 -12.79 5.77
C PRO A 374 -5.23 -11.89 5.57
N MET A 375 -5.12 -10.89 4.69
CA MET A 375 -6.23 -9.94 4.43
C MET A 375 -7.08 -10.30 3.23
N VAL A 376 -6.61 -11.22 2.38
CA VAL A 376 -7.38 -11.77 1.28
C VAL A 376 -7.09 -13.26 1.24
N SER A 377 -8.13 -14.07 1.15
CA SER A 377 -8.06 -15.51 0.94
C SER A 377 -9.16 -15.88 -0.03
N TYR A 378 -8.88 -16.81 -0.93
CA TYR A 378 -9.91 -17.44 -1.76
C TYR A 378 -10.21 -18.80 -1.16
N SER A 379 -11.50 -19.11 -0.98
CA SER A 379 -11.92 -20.50 -0.82
C SER A 379 -11.46 -21.24 -2.06
N ASP A 380 -10.74 -22.35 -1.91
CA ASP A 380 -10.45 -23.19 -3.06
C ASP A 380 -11.79 -23.58 -3.69
N VAL A 381 -11.99 -23.19 -4.96
CA VAL A 381 -13.04 -23.76 -5.78
C VAL A 381 -12.74 -25.26 -5.78
N ASN A 382 -13.62 -26.05 -5.17
CA ASN A 382 -13.54 -27.51 -5.33
C ASN A 382 -13.45 -27.76 -6.84
N GLU A 383 -12.46 -28.51 -7.28
CA GLU A 383 -12.39 -28.98 -8.67
C GLU A 383 -13.64 -29.84 -8.93
N GLY A 384 -14.70 -29.20 -9.41
CA GLY A 384 -15.99 -29.84 -9.67
C GLY A 384 -17.17 -28.96 -9.24
N GLU A 385 -17.86 -28.44 -10.27
CA GLU A 385 -19.25 -27.98 -10.28
C GLU A 385 -19.53 -26.49 -9.97
N ASP A 386 -19.97 -25.84 -11.06
CA ASP A 386 -20.83 -24.66 -11.24
C ASP A 386 -20.45 -23.26 -10.73
N GLU A 387 -20.56 -22.33 -11.68
CA GLU A 387 -20.50 -20.88 -11.50
C GLU A 387 -21.53 -20.41 -10.48
N GLY A 388 -21.04 -19.75 -9.42
CA GLY A 388 -21.87 -18.84 -8.62
C GLY A 388 -21.93 -19.18 -7.14
N SER A 389 -20.83 -18.96 -6.40
CA SER A 389 -20.84 -18.38 -5.04
C SER A 389 -19.43 -18.44 -4.43
N ASP A 390 -18.66 -17.36 -4.57
CA ASP A 390 -17.40 -17.22 -3.82
C ASP A 390 -17.71 -16.68 -2.42
N GLU A 391 -17.84 -17.55 -1.42
CA GLU A 391 -17.81 -17.15 -0.01
C GLU A 391 -16.37 -17.12 0.50
N ILE A 392 -15.91 -15.96 0.97
CA ILE A 392 -14.55 -15.75 1.47
C ILE A 392 -14.52 -16.03 2.98
N GLN A 393 -13.69 -16.98 3.42
CA GLN A 393 -13.37 -17.23 4.83
C GLN A 393 -11.86 -17.18 5.12
N ILE A 394 -11.52 -16.92 6.39
CA ILE A 394 -10.15 -16.82 6.90
C ILE A 394 -9.58 -18.23 7.14
N GLY A 395 -8.68 -18.70 6.28
CA GLY A 395 -7.98 -20.00 6.42
C GLY A 395 -6.72 -19.95 7.31
N ASP A 396 -6.23 -21.12 7.76
CA ASP A 396 -5.00 -21.25 8.55
C ASP A 396 -3.76 -20.88 7.69
N PRO A 397 -3.00 -19.82 8.03
CA PRO A 397 -1.87 -19.36 7.23
C PRO A 397 -0.66 -20.33 7.20
N LEU A 398 -0.68 -21.43 7.97
CA LEU A 398 0.46 -22.35 8.10
C LEU A 398 0.29 -23.71 7.39
N ASP A 399 -0.74 -23.89 6.58
CA ASP A 399 -0.87 -25.05 5.69
C ASP A 399 0.26 -25.08 4.63
N SER A 400 0.66 -26.27 4.19
CA SER A 400 1.73 -26.43 3.18
C SER A 400 1.37 -25.78 1.84
N LYS A 401 0.07 -25.69 1.51
CA LYS A 401 -0.44 -24.96 0.35
C LYS A 401 -0.50 -23.44 0.55
N SER A 402 -0.62 -22.94 1.80
CA SER A 402 -0.72 -21.51 2.10
C SER A 402 0.64 -20.81 2.22
N LEU A 403 1.75 -21.54 2.37
CA LEU A 403 3.11 -20.97 2.34
C LEU A 403 3.47 -20.36 0.97
N LEU A 404 2.83 -20.81 -0.11
CA LEU A 404 2.90 -20.19 -1.45
C LEU A 404 2.03 -18.93 -1.57
N ARG A 405 1.14 -18.68 -0.61
CA ARG A 405 0.30 -17.50 -0.51
C ARG A 405 0.96 -16.54 0.50
N MET A 406 2.11 -15.98 0.13
CA MET A 406 2.65 -14.84 0.89
C MET A 406 1.56 -13.78 1.03
N PRO A 407 1.46 -13.07 2.17
CA PRO A 407 0.60 -11.91 2.28
C PRO A 407 1.02 -10.95 1.16
N LEU A 408 0.17 -10.82 0.14
CA LEU A 408 0.44 -10.28 -1.20
C LEU A 408 0.86 -8.80 -1.26
N LEU A 409 1.28 -8.19 -0.14
CA LEU A 409 1.53 -6.76 0.06
C LEU A 409 2.64 -6.46 1.09
N THR A 410 3.55 -7.40 1.36
CA THR A 410 4.77 -7.13 2.14
C THR A 410 5.97 -6.92 1.24
#